data_AF-A0A520NDJ5-F1
#
_entry.id   AF-A0A520NDJ5-F1
#
_cell.length_a   1.000
_cell.length_b   1.000
_cell.length_c   1.000
_cell.angle_alpha   90.00
_cell.angle_beta   90.00
_cell.angle_gamma   90.00
#
_symmetry.space_group_name_H-M   'P 1'
#
loop_
_entity.id
_entity.type
_entity.pdbx_description
1 polymer ?
#
loop_
_entity_poly.entity_id
_entity_poly.type
_entity_poly.pdbx_seq_one_letter_code
_entity_poly.pdbx_strand_id
1 'polypeptide(L)'
;MSQSVVTIRLNGTPYQIGCGAGEEDHVTRLGKEVEDILQSLVGAVGQIGEARLLAMATLILADKASEAATQKASDTAALNGQADESKSEVVAADALEAAAERIAELAVSISADNSAAS
;
A
#
# COMPACT_ATOMS: atom_id res chain seq x y z
N MET A 1 -9.57 -27.71 -21.00
CA MET A 1 -8.96 -26.95 -19.90
C MET A 1 -7.58 -27.54 -19.68
N SER A 2 -6.53 -26.86 -20.11
CA SER A 2 -5.16 -27.36 -19.96
C SER A 2 -4.75 -27.25 -18.50
N GLN A 3 -4.74 -28.38 -17.79
CA GLN A 3 -4.22 -28.48 -16.43
C GLN A 3 -2.77 -28.99 -16.50
N SER A 4 -1.89 -28.38 -15.73
CA SER A 4 -0.48 -28.75 -15.57
C SER A 4 -0.22 -29.13 -14.11
N VAL A 5 0.90 -29.82 -13.84
CA VAL A 5 1.28 -30.24 -12.49
C VAL A 5 2.74 -29.89 -12.25
N VAL A 6 3.02 -29.26 -11.11
CA VAL A 6 4.36 -28.92 -10.66
C VAL A 6 4.65 -29.63 -9.36
N THR A 7 5.89 -30.09 -9.19
CA THR A 7 6.37 -30.63 -7.92
C THR A 7 7.11 -29.55 -7.14
N ILE A 8 6.58 -29.19 -5.96
CA ILE A 8 7.26 -28.34 -4.98
C ILE A 8 7.81 -29.20 -3.84
N ARG A 9 8.72 -28.65 -3.04
CA ARG A 9 9.25 -29.32 -1.84
C ARG A 9 9.01 -28.44 -0.63
N LEU A 10 8.41 -29.02 0.41
CA LEU A 10 8.16 -28.36 1.70
C LEU A 10 8.79 -29.21 2.81
N ASN A 11 9.70 -28.63 3.58
CA ASN A 11 10.53 -29.29 4.59
C ASN A 11 11.19 -30.60 4.08
N GLY A 12 11.63 -30.59 2.81
CA GLY A 12 12.21 -31.75 2.12
C GLY A 12 11.20 -32.74 1.51
N THR A 13 9.92 -32.67 1.88
CA THR A 13 8.84 -33.53 1.37
C THR A 13 8.34 -33.01 0.01
N PRO A 14 8.30 -33.84 -1.05
CA PRO A 14 7.77 -33.44 -2.35
C PRO A 14 6.24 -33.44 -2.39
N TYR A 15 5.65 -32.39 -2.96
CA TYR A 15 4.20 -32.23 -3.16
C TYR A 15 3.88 -31.91 -4.62
N GLN A 16 2.89 -32.59 -5.18
CA GLN A 16 2.37 -32.31 -6.52
C GLN A 16 1.21 -31.32 -6.45
N ILE A 17 1.34 -30.19 -7.13
CA ILE A 17 0.37 -29.11 -7.15
C ILE A 17 -0.16 -28.94 -8.56
N GLY A 18 -1.48 -29.02 -8.71
CA GLY A 18 -2.15 -28.70 -9.97
C GLY A 18 -2.15 -27.19 -10.21
N CYS A 19 -1.87 -26.77 -11.44
CA CYS A 19 -1.81 -25.36 -11.84
C CYS A 19 -2.32 -25.17 -13.27
N GLY A 20 -2.59 -23.91 -13.64
CA GLY A 20 -2.91 -23.56 -15.02
C GLY A 20 -1.69 -23.69 -15.94
N ALA A 21 -1.92 -23.89 -17.23
CA ALA A 21 -0.84 -23.86 -18.22
C ALA A 21 -0.18 -22.47 -18.26
N GLY A 22 1.14 -22.42 -18.07
CA GLY A 22 1.93 -21.18 -17.98
C GLY A 22 2.10 -20.64 -16.56
N GLU A 23 1.46 -21.23 -15.56
CA GLU A 23 1.60 -20.83 -14.14
C GLU A 23 2.68 -21.62 -13.40
N GLU A 24 3.36 -22.55 -14.07
CA GLU A 24 4.29 -23.48 -13.43
C GLU A 24 5.41 -22.77 -12.66
N ASP A 25 5.98 -21.74 -13.27
CA ASP A 25 7.04 -20.92 -12.66
C ASP A 25 6.52 -20.11 -11.46
N HIS A 26 5.26 -19.67 -11.50
CA HIS A 26 4.64 -18.95 -10.40
C HIS A 26 4.44 -19.87 -9.19
N VAL A 27 3.87 -21.05 -9.41
CA VAL A 27 3.66 -22.06 -8.35
C VAL A 27 4.99 -22.55 -7.77
N THR A 28 6.00 -22.76 -8.62
CA THR A 28 7.35 -23.13 -8.17
C THR A 28 7.95 -22.07 -7.25
N ARG A 29 7.78 -20.79 -7.60
CA ARG A 29 8.28 -19.67 -6.80
C ARG A 29 7.57 -19.54 -5.46
N LEU A 30 6.24 -19.68 -5.44
CA LEU A 30 5.45 -19.72 -4.21
C LEU A 30 5.88 -20.87 -3.30
N GLY A 31 6.08 -22.07 -3.86
CA GLY A 31 6.58 -23.22 -3.11
C GLY A 31 7.94 -22.94 -2.46
N LYS A 32 8.84 -22.26 -3.17
CA LYS A 32 10.15 -21.86 -2.63
C LYS A 32 10.03 -20.84 -1.49
N GLU A 33 9.15 -19.86 -1.61
CA GLU A 33 8.91 -18.90 -0.53
C GLU A 33 8.40 -19.58 0.74
N VAL A 34 7.47 -20.53 0.60
CA VAL A 34 7.00 -21.32 1.75
C VAL A 34 8.14 -22.15 2.34
N GLU A 35 8.97 -22.78 1.53
CA GLU A 35 10.14 -23.53 1.99
C GLU A 35 11.12 -22.66 2.79
N ASP A 36 11.42 -21.45 2.32
CA ASP A 36 12.32 -20.52 3.01
C ASP A 36 11.78 -20.14 4.40
N ILE A 37 10.45 -19.94 4.52
CA ILE A 37 9.79 -19.70 5.81
C ILE A 37 9.90 -20.92 6.71
N LEU A 38 9.66 -22.13 6.18
CA LEU A 38 9.77 -23.38 6.95
C LEU A 38 11.20 -23.58 7.48
N GLN A 39 12.22 -23.40 6.64
CA GLN A 39 13.63 -23.54 7.05
C GLN A 39 14.01 -22.52 8.12
N SER A 40 13.54 -21.27 8.00
CA SER A 40 13.73 -20.24 9.02
C SER A 40 13.09 -20.63 10.36
N LEU A 41 11.86 -21.16 10.33
CA LEU A 41 11.16 -21.63 11.52
C LEU A 41 11.86 -22.83 12.17
N VAL A 42 12.38 -23.78 11.38
CA VAL A 42 13.18 -24.91 11.89
C VAL A 42 14.45 -24.40 12.56
N GLY A 43 15.13 -23.41 11.97
CA GLY A 43 16.31 -22.79 12.57
C GLY A 43 16.02 -22.05 13.88
N ALA A 44 14.86 -21.42 14.02
CA ALA A 44 14.48 -20.62 15.18
C ALA A 44 13.87 -21.43 16.34
N VAL A 45 12.99 -22.38 16.02
CA VAL A 45 12.17 -23.12 17.01
C VAL A 45 12.64 -24.57 17.17
N GLY A 46 13.52 -25.04 16.29
CA GLY A 46 13.99 -26.42 16.25
C GLY A 46 13.06 -27.34 15.45
N GLN A 47 13.37 -28.64 15.45
CA GLN A 47 12.55 -29.65 14.80
C GLN A 47 11.30 -29.95 15.64
N ILE A 48 10.23 -29.21 15.36
CA ILE A 48 8.87 -29.52 15.80
C ILE A 48 8.14 -30.34 14.71
N GLY A 49 7.00 -30.94 15.06
CA GLY A 49 6.21 -31.69 14.09
C GLY A 49 5.78 -30.85 12.88
N GLU A 50 5.80 -31.45 11.69
CA GLU A 50 5.52 -30.82 10.39
C GLU A 50 4.20 -30.04 10.37
N ALA A 51 3.13 -30.62 10.94
CA ALA A 51 1.82 -29.96 11.01
C ALA A 51 1.87 -28.63 11.78
N ARG A 52 2.68 -28.55 12.85
CA ARG A 52 2.83 -27.32 13.65
C ARG A 52 3.66 -26.28 12.91
N LEU A 53 4.69 -26.74 12.19
CA LEU A 53 5.54 -25.90 11.37
C LEU A 53 4.74 -25.25 10.23
N LEU A 54 3.93 -26.04 9.52
CA LEU A 54 3.04 -25.55 8.47
C LEU A 54 1.97 -24.58 9.01
N ALA A 55 1.42 -24.83 10.19
CA ALA A 55 0.48 -23.92 10.83
C ALA A 55 1.12 -22.55 11.10
N MET A 56 2.35 -22.53 11.64
CA MET A 56 3.10 -21.29 11.86
C MET A 56 3.44 -20.58 10.55
N ALA A 57 3.90 -21.30 9.54
CA ALA A 57 4.21 -20.72 8.22
C ALA A 57 2.97 -20.09 7.57
N THR A 58 1.80 -20.74 7.69
CA THR A 58 0.52 -20.23 7.19
C THR A 58 0.13 -18.92 7.88
N LEU A 59 0.28 -18.85 9.20
CA LEU A 59 -0.01 -17.62 9.95
C LEU A 59 0.89 -16.46 9.53
N ILE A 60 2.20 -16.71 9.35
CA ILE A 60 3.14 -15.70 8.87
C ILE A 60 2.77 -15.20 7.47
N LEU A 61 2.41 -16.12 6.56
CA LEU A 61 2.05 -15.74 5.21
C LEU A 61 0.73 -14.96 5.16
N ALA A 62 -0.24 -15.32 6.01
CA ALA A 62 -1.50 -14.58 6.17
C ALA A 62 -1.27 -13.16 6.71
N ASP A 63 -0.37 -13.01 7.68
CA ASP A 63 0.00 -11.71 8.24
C ASP A 63 0.64 -10.80 7.17
N LYS A 64 1.62 -11.31 6.42
CA LYS A 64 2.23 -10.59 5.29
C LYS A 64 1.20 -10.15 4.23
N ALA A 65 0.24 -11.02 3.91
CA ALA A 65 -0.81 -10.70 2.96
C ALA A 65 -1.74 -9.59 3.49
N SER A 66 -2.02 -9.61 4.80
CA SER A 66 -2.80 -8.57 5.47
C SER A 66 -2.06 -7.23 5.48
N GLU A 67 -0.78 -7.22 5.86
CA GLU A 67 0.06 -6.01 5.86
C GLU A 67 0.17 -5.39 4.45
N ALA A 68 0.39 -6.21 3.42
CA ALA A 68 0.45 -5.75 2.04
C ALA A 68 -0.89 -5.15 1.56
N ALA A 69 -2.03 -5.65 2.03
CA ALA A 69 -3.33 -5.08 1.74
C ALA A 69 -3.54 -3.74 2.44
N THR A 70 -3.13 -3.63 3.71
CA THR A 70 -3.20 -2.37 4.47
C THR A 70 -2.30 -1.29 3.88
N GLN A 71 -1.07 -1.64 3.48
CA GLN A 71 -0.13 -0.71 2.83
C GLN A 71 -0.71 -0.15 1.52
N LYS A 72 -1.28 -1.02 0.66
CA LYS A 72 -1.95 -0.57 -0.56
C LYS A 72 -3.14 0.37 -0.29
N ALA A 73 -3.90 0.09 0.77
CA ALA A 73 -5.00 0.97 1.19
C ALA A 73 -4.47 2.33 1.68
N SER A 74 -3.38 2.35 2.46
CA SER A 74 -2.76 3.59 2.94
C SER A 74 -2.13 4.40 1.82
N ASP A 75 -1.47 3.75 0.84
CA ASP A 75 -0.90 4.43 -0.32
C ASP A 75 -2.01 5.07 -1.18
N THR A 76 -3.12 4.36 -1.36
CA THR A 76 -4.30 4.91 -2.06
C THR A 76 -4.91 6.08 -1.30
N ALA A 77 -4.95 6.02 0.04
CA ALA A 77 -5.42 7.12 0.86
C ALA A 77 -4.47 8.33 0.83
N ALA A 78 -3.15 8.11 0.82
CA ALA A 78 -2.16 9.18 0.70
C ALA A 78 -2.21 9.88 -0.67
N LEU A 79 -2.39 9.10 -1.75
CA LEU A 79 -2.62 9.63 -3.11
C LEU A 79 -3.92 10.46 -3.20
N ASN A 80 -4.98 10.02 -2.52
CA ASN A 80 -6.24 10.77 -2.46
C ASN A 80 -6.15 12.01 -1.54
N GLY A 81 -5.34 11.97 -0.47
CA GLY A 81 -5.08 13.11 0.40
C GLY A 81 -4.26 14.22 -0.27
N GLN A 82 -3.30 13.86 -1.14
CA GLN A 82 -2.52 14.83 -1.92
C GLN A 82 -3.37 15.55 -2.99
N ALA A 83 -4.41 14.89 -3.51
CA ALA A 83 -5.39 15.54 -4.39
C ALA A 83 -6.29 16.54 -3.65
N ASP A 84 -6.45 16.40 -2.34
CA ASP A 84 -7.24 17.30 -1.48
C ASP A 84 -6.38 18.50 -1.00
N GLU A 85 -5.12 18.27 -0.62
CA GLU A 85 -4.18 19.35 -0.29
C GLU A 85 -3.90 20.26 -1.50
N SER A 86 -3.74 19.70 -2.71
CA SER A 86 -3.55 20.49 -3.93
C SER A 86 -4.77 21.35 -4.27
N LYS A 87 -5.99 20.93 -3.90
CA LYS A 87 -7.20 21.75 -4.05
C LYS A 87 -7.30 22.81 -2.96
N SER A 88 -6.92 22.48 -1.73
CA SER A 88 -6.89 23.41 -0.61
C SER A 88 -5.90 24.56 -0.85
N GLU A 89 -4.74 24.27 -1.43
CA GLU A 89 -3.70 25.26 -1.75
C GLU A 89 -4.13 26.23 -2.87
N VAL A 90 -4.80 25.73 -3.91
CA VAL A 90 -5.36 26.58 -4.98
C VAL A 90 -6.50 27.46 -4.47
N VAL A 91 -7.39 26.93 -3.65
CA VAL A 91 -8.49 27.70 -3.04
C VAL A 91 -7.95 28.76 -2.06
N ALA A 92 -6.88 28.45 -1.32
CA ALA A 92 -6.23 29.41 -0.43
C ALA A 92 -5.54 30.55 -1.20
N ALA A 93 -4.92 30.26 -2.35
CA ALA A 93 -4.33 31.29 -3.22
C ALA A 93 -5.39 32.24 -3.79
N ASP A 94 -6.50 31.70 -4.32
CA ASP A 94 -7.61 32.52 -4.84
C ASP A 94 -8.26 33.39 -3.74
N ALA A 95 -8.39 32.85 -2.52
CA ALA A 95 -8.92 33.61 -1.39
C ALA A 95 -7.98 34.76 -0.95
N LEU A 96 -6.66 34.56 -1.06
CA LEU A 96 -5.66 35.61 -0.78
C LEU A 96 -5.72 36.74 -1.82
N GLU A 97 -5.83 36.39 -3.10
CA GLU A 97 -5.92 37.35 -4.21
C GLU A 97 -7.19 38.22 -4.06
N ALA A 98 -8.34 37.59 -3.79
CA ALA A 98 -9.60 38.30 -3.56
C ALA A 98 -9.58 39.20 -2.31
N ALA A 99 -8.83 38.80 -1.27
CA ALA A 99 -8.63 39.63 -0.09
C ALA A 99 -7.74 40.85 -0.39
N ALA A 100 -6.69 40.66 -1.20
CA ALA A 100 -5.81 41.74 -1.63
C ALA A 100 -6.55 42.78 -2.49
N GLU A 101 -7.39 42.36 -3.42
CA GLU A 101 -8.23 43.28 -4.22
C GLU A 101 -9.18 44.10 -3.34
N ARG A 102 -9.86 43.47 -2.37
CA ARG A 102 -10.74 44.21 -1.45
C ARG A 102 -10.00 45.21 -0.59
N ILE A 103 -8.79 44.88 -0.13
CA ILE A 103 -7.94 45.81 0.63
C ILE A 103 -7.53 46.99 -0.25
N ALA A 104 -7.16 46.75 -1.51
CA ALA A 104 -6.83 47.82 -2.46
C ALA A 104 -8.03 48.73 -2.74
N GLU A 105 -9.23 48.17 -2.92
CA GLU A 105 -10.45 48.93 -3.13
C GLU A 105 -10.82 49.80 -1.91
N LEU A 106 -10.73 49.24 -0.70
CA LEU A 106 -10.92 49.97 0.55
C LEU A 106 -9.88 51.07 0.77
N ALA A 107 -8.62 50.84 0.37
CA ALA A 107 -7.58 51.86 0.47
C ALA A 107 -7.86 53.04 -0.48
N VAL A 108 -8.36 52.76 -1.70
CA VAL A 108 -8.75 53.80 -2.66
C VAL A 108 -9.94 54.60 -2.13
N SER A 109 -10.98 53.95 -1.59
CA SER A 109 -12.16 54.66 -1.06
C SER A 109 -11.80 55.56 0.13
N ILE A 110 -10.94 55.09 1.05
CA ILE A 110 -10.46 55.90 2.18
C ILE A 110 -9.65 57.13 1.69
N SER A 111 -8.83 56.96 0.64
CA SER A 111 -8.07 58.08 0.08
C SER A 111 -8.96 59.11 -0.62
N ALA A 112 -10.05 58.66 -1.26
CA ALA A 112 -11.02 59.53 -1.92
C ALA A 112 -11.86 60.34 -0.91
N ASP A 113 -12.30 59.71 0.20
CA ASP A 113 -13.04 60.38 1.27
C ASP A 113 -12.17 61.38 2.04
N ASN A 114 -10.88 61.10 2.24
CA ASN A 114 -9.96 62.01 2.91
C ASN A 114 -9.63 63.29 2.09
N SER A 115 -9.81 63.25 0.76
CA SER A 115 -9.61 64.42 -0.12
C SER A 115 -10.81 65.39 -0.14
N ALA A 116 -11.97 65.00 0.41
CA ALA A 116 -13.18 65.85 0.48
C ALA A 116 -13.32 66.61 1.81
N ALA A 117 -12.46 66.31 2.80
CA ALA A 117 -12.46 66.93 4.13
C ALA A 117 -11.39 68.04 4.32
N SER A 118 -10.69 68.43 3.26
CA SER A 118 -9.76 69.57 3.20
C SER A 118 -10.29 70.67 2.28
#